data_AF-A0A966PN35-F1
#
_entry.id   AF-A0A966PN35-F1
#
_cell.length_a   1.000
_cell.length_b   1.000
_cell.length_c   1.000
_cell.angle_alpha   90.00
_cell.angle_beta   90.00
_cell.angle_gamma   90.00
#
_symmetry.space_group_name_H-M   'P 1'
#
loop_
_entity.id
_entity.type
_entity.pdbx_description
1 polymer ?
#
loop_
_entity_poly.entity_id
_entity_poly.type
_entity_poly.pdbx_seq_one_letter_code
_entity_poly.pdbx_strand_id
1 'polypeptide(L)'
;MSAGDVTPEVKRQRAESASVGDVVDLVKDYARQETLGPLKGAGRWLALGTAGATFLGLGLVLVLLGVLRLLQTELDAFDGGFSWVPYVIVLVICGLLSAVALSRVKKATLGKEPG
;
A
#
# COMPACT_ATOMS: atom_id res chain seq x y z
N MET A 1 -15.12 42.47 55.26
CA MET A 1 -14.52 41.30 54.58
C MET A 1 -14.24 41.74 53.15
N SER A 2 -12.96 41.84 52.78
CA SER A 2 -12.47 42.58 51.62
C SER A 2 -12.87 41.92 50.29
N ALA A 3 -13.66 42.62 49.49
CA ALA A 3 -13.88 42.34 48.07
C ALA A 3 -13.05 43.34 47.25
N GLY A 4 -11.73 43.32 47.44
CA GLY A 4 -10.78 44.13 46.67
C GLY A 4 -10.23 43.33 45.49
N ASP A 5 -10.34 43.91 44.30
CA ASP A 5 -9.57 43.64 43.08
C ASP A 5 -9.39 42.17 42.63
N VAL A 6 -10.39 41.65 41.93
CA VAL A 6 -10.08 40.75 40.81
C VAL A 6 -9.63 41.64 39.65
N THR A 7 -8.32 41.84 39.54
CA THR A 7 -7.70 42.70 38.53
C THR A 7 -8.13 42.29 37.11
N PRO A 8 -8.37 43.24 36.20
CA PRO A 8 -8.80 42.97 34.82
C PRO A 8 -7.81 42.10 34.03
N GLU A 9 -6.55 42.03 34.47
CA GLU A 9 -5.53 41.13 33.92
C GLU A 9 -5.90 39.65 34.03
N VAL A 10 -6.42 39.18 35.17
CA VAL A 10 -6.71 37.75 35.37
C VAL A 10 -7.85 37.28 34.47
N LYS A 11 -8.86 38.13 34.24
CA LYS A 11 -9.94 37.85 33.28
C LYS A 11 -9.45 37.83 31.83
N ARG A 12 -8.55 38.74 31.45
CA ARG A 12 -7.94 38.78 30.11
C ARG A 12 -7.04 37.58 29.86
N GLN A 13 -6.16 37.24 30.80
CA GLN A 13 -5.29 36.06 30.70
C GLN A 13 -6.11 34.78 30.53
N ARG A 14 -7.23 34.63 31.25
CA ARG A 14 -8.10 33.45 31.11
C ARG A 14 -8.83 33.41 29.77
N ALA A 15 -9.26 34.56 29.25
CA ALA A 15 -9.91 34.68 27.94
C ALA A 15 -8.91 34.50 26.78
N GLU A 16 -7.68 34.97 26.93
CA GLU A 16 -6.59 34.82 25.98
C GLU A 16 -6.05 33.39 25.98
N SER A 17 -5.89 32.76 27.16
CA SER A 17 -5.54 31.34 27.25
C SER A 17 -6.65 30.43 26.73
N ALA A 18 -7.92 30.80 26.94
CA ALA A 18 -9.05 30.10 26.31
C ALA A 18 -8.99 30.27 24.79
N SER A 19 -8.75 31.48 24.30
CA SER A 19 -8.62 31.75 22.86
C SER A 19 -7.44 31.00 22.21
N VAL A 20 -6.26 30.97 22.84
CA VAL A 20 -5.09 30.27 22.32
C VAL A 20 -5.29 28.75 22.38
N GLY A 21 -5.89 28.23 23.45
CA GLY A 21 -6.27 26.82 23.57
C GLY A 21 -7.24 26.39 22.47
N ASP A 22 -8.26 27.21 22.20
CA ASP A 22 -9.26 26.93 21.16
C ASP A 22 -8.65 26.90 19.74
N VAL A 23 -7.69 27.79 19.44
CA VAL A 23 -6.97 27.76 18.15
C VAL A 23 -6.09 26.51 18.03
N VAL A 24 -5.38 26.14 19.11
CA VAL A 24 -4.54 24.94 19.13
C VAL A 24 -5.38 23.68 18.94
N ASP A 25 -6.53 23.59 19.59
CA ASP A 25 -7.44 22.45 19.43
C ASP A 25 -8.04 22.38 18.02
N LEU A 26 -8.41 23.51 17.42
CA LEU A 26 -8.85 23.56 16.01
C LEU A 26 -7.77 23.08 15.03
N VAL A 27 -6.52 23.52 15.19
CA VAL A 27 -5.40 23.08 14.35
C VAL A 27 -5.15 21.58 14.51
N LYS A 28 -5.24 21.08 15.74
CA LYS A 28 -5.03 19.66 16.07
C LYS A 28 -6.13 18.78 15.50
N ASP A 29 -7.38 19.22 15.58
CA ASP A 29 -8.53 18.52 14.99
C ASP A 29 -8.49 18.56 13.45
N TYR A 30 -8.08 19.67 12.86
CA TYR A 30 -7.89 19.80 11.42
C TYR A 30 -6.78 18.87 10.92
N ALA A 31 -5.61 18.87 11.58
CA ALA A 31 -4.53 17.94 11.27
C ALA A 31 -4.98 16.48 11.41
N ARG A 32 -5.85 16.16 12.39
CA ARG A 32 -6.46 14.83 12.51
C ARG A 32 -7.43 14.54 11.37
N GLN A 33 -8.28 15.47 10.97
CA GLN A 33 -9.23 15.26 9.87
C GLN A 33 -8.53 15.10 8.53
N GLU A 34 -7.52 15.92 8.25
CA GLU A 34 -6.74 15.85 7.02
C GLU A 34 -5.82 14.64 6.96
N THR A 35 -5.43 14.05 8.09
CA THR A 35 -4.61 12.83 8.09
C THR A 35 -5.46 11.56 8.10
N LEU A 36 -6.57 11.54 8.82
CA LEU A 36 -7.42 10.34 8.96
C LEU A 36 -8.24 10.04 7.70
N GLY A 37 -8.65 11.07 6.95
CA GLY A 37 -9.31 10.92 5.65
C GLY A 37 -8.47 10.11 4.64
N PRO A 38 -7.24 10.54 4.32
CA PRO A 38 -6.37 9.83 3.38
C PRO A 38 -5.85 8.50 3.94
N LEU A 39 -5.62 8.37 5.26
CA LEU A 39 -5.09 7.12 5.84
C LEU A 39 -6.09 5.95 5.72
N LYS A 40 -7.39 6.22 5.90
CA LYS A 40 -8.44 5.20 5.73
C LYS A 40 -8.57 4.77 4.27
N GLY A 41 -8.40 5.70 3.33
CA GLY A 41 -8.36 5.41 1.89
C GLY A 41 -7.14 4.56 1.50
N ALA A 42 -5.96 4.95 1.97
CA ALA A 42 -4.71 4.24 1.74
C ALA A 42 -4.75 2.81 2.31
N GLY A 43 -5.27 2.63 3.52
CA GLY A 43 -5.43 1.31 4.14
C GLY A 43 -6.28 0.36 3.29
N ARG A 44 -7.40 0.84 2.72
CA ARG A 44 -8.24 0.01 1.85
C ARG A 44 -7.57 -0.32 0.52
N TRP A 45 -6.85 0.63 -0.07
CA TRP A 45 -6.07 0.38 -1.29
C TRP A 45 -4.94 -0.63 -1.08
N LEU A 46 -4.23 -0.52 0.05
CA LEU A 46 -3.18 -1.46 0.42
C LEU A 46 -3.75 -2.86 0.69
N ALA A 47 -4.89 -2.96 1.38
CA ALA A 47 -5.55 -4.23 1.63
C ALA A 47 -5.97 -4.92 0.31
N LEU A 48 -6.57 -4.17 -0.61
CA LEU A 48 -6.96 -4.69 -1.93
C LEU A 48 -5.74 -5.06 -2.78
N GLY A 49 -4.69 -4.23 -2.75
CA GLY A 49 -3.43 -4.51 -3.44
C GLY A 49 -2.74 -5.77 -2.92
N THR A 50 -2.70 -5.95 -1.60
CA THR A 50 -2.11 -7.13 -0.96
C THR A 50 -2.92 -8.38 -1.27
N ALA A 51 -4.25 -8.32 -1.17
CA ALA A 51 -5.13 -9.43 -1.52
C ALA A 51 -4.97 -9.82 -2.99
N GLY A 52 -4.94 -8.85 -3.90
CA GLY A 52 -4.72 -9.08 -5.33
C GLY A 52 -3.34 -9.68 -5.63
N ALA A 53 -2.28 -9.18 -4.97
CA ALA A 53 -0.93 -9.71 -5.10
C ALA A 53 -0.84 -11.17 -4.63
N THR A 54 -1.46 -11.51 -3.51
CA THR A 54 -1.55 -12.89 -3.00
C THR A 54 -2.25 -13.80 -3.99
N PHE A 55 -3.40 -13.38 -4.53
CA PHE A 55 -4.16 -14.18 -5.49
C PHE A 55 -3.40 -14.40 -6.81
N LEU A 56 -2.73 -13.36 -7.30
CA LEU A 56 -1.88 -13.46 -8.49
C LEU A 56 -0.67 -14.37 -8.27
N GLY A 57 0.00 -14.25 -7.11
CA GLY A 57 1.12 -15.12 -6.75
C GLY A 57 0.69 -16.59 -6.65
N LEU A 58 -0.44 -16.86 -5.99
CA LEU A 58 -0.99 -18.21 -5.88
C LEU A 58 -1.36 -18.79 -7.25
N GLY A 59 -2.07 -18.01 -8.07
CA GLY A 59 -2.44 -18.42 -9.43
C GLY A 59 -1.22 -18.73 -10.31
N LEU A 60 -0.17 -17.91 -10.21
CA LEU A 60 1.09 -18.14 -10.91
C LEU A 60 1.73 -19.48 -10.51
N VAL A 61 1.81 -19.78 -9.21
CA VAL A 61 2.35 -21.06 -8.73
C VAL A 61 1.54 -22.25 -9.26
N LEU A 62 0.21 -22.16 -9.21
CA LEU A 62 -0.66 -23.24 -9.69
C LEU A 62 -0.52 -23.46 -11.21
N VAL A 63 -0.39 -22.39 -12.00
CA VAL A 63 -0.15 -22.49 -13.45
C VAL A 63 1.21 -23.14 -13.73
N LEU A 64 2.27 -22.74 -13.02
CA LEU A 64 3.60 -23.33 -13.18
C LEU A 64 3.61 -24.82 -12.85
N LEU A 65 2.94 -25.22 -11.77
CA LEU A 65 2.77 -26.64 -11.40
C LEU A 65 1.93 -27.40 -12.43
N GLY A 66 0.87 -26.78 -12.96
CA GLY A 66 0.04 -27.37 -14.01
C GLY A 66 0.82 -27.62 -15.30
N VAL A 67 1.62 -26.64 -15.74
CA VAL A 67 2.50 -26.76 -16.92
C VAL A 67 3.56 -27.82 -16.69
N LEU A 68 4.23 -27.82 -15.53
CA LEU A 68 5.20 -28.84 -15.18
C LEU A 68 4.58 -30.24 -15.24
N ARG A 69 3.41 -30.40 -14.63
CA ARG A 69 2.68 -31.67 -14.62
C ARG A 69 2.29 -32.10 -16.02
N LEU A 70 1.79 -31.20 -16.87
CA LEU A 70 1.41 -31.53 -18.24
C LEU A 70 2.63 -32.01 -19.04
N LEU A 71 3.76 -31.30 -18.94
CA LEU A 71 5.01 -31.65 -19.60
C LEU A 71 5.59 -32.99 -19.10
N GLN A 72 5.43 -33.31 -17.82
CA GLN A 72 5.95 -34.57 -17.25
C GLN A 72 5.00 -35.76 -17.42
N THR A 73 3.68 -35.54 -17.46
CA THR A 73 2.68 -36.62 -17.45
C THR A 73 2.27 -37.05 -18.87
N GLU A 74 2.21 -36.11 -19.82
CA GLU A 74 1.69 -36.40 -21.17
C GLU A 74 2.80 -36.58 -22.21
N LEU A 75 4.05 -36.24 -21.87
CA LEU A 75 5.18 -36.27 -22.81
C LEU A 75 6.30 -37.18 -22.31
N ASP A 76 6.25 -38.45 -22.72
CA ASP A 76 7.32 -39.44 -22.50
C ASP A 76 8.69 -38.99 -23.04
N ALA A 77 8.73 -37.97 -23.91
CA ALA A 77 9.96 -37.40 -24.46
C ALA A 77 10.87 -36.76 -23.39
N PHE A 78 10.34 -36.43 -22.20
CA PHE A 78 11.11 -35.85 -21.10
C PHE A 78 11.52 -36.86 -20.03
N ASP A 79 11.30 -38.15 -20.26
CA ASP A 79 11.69 -39.18 -19.31
C ASP A 79 13.21 -39.48 -19.36
N GLY A 80 13.81 -39.77 -18.20
CA GLY A 80 15.24 -40.03 -18.08
C GLY A 80 16.13 -38.77 -18.22
N GLY A 81 17.00 -38.73 -19.23
CA GLY A 81 18.06 -37.71 -19.37
C GLY A 81 17.58 -36.27 -19.63
N PHE A 82 16.34 -36.10 -20.10
CA PHE A 82 15.72 -34.80 -20.37
C PHE A 82 14.74 -34.34 -19.27
N SER A 83 14.70 -35.03 -18.14
CA SER A 83 13.81 -34.71 -17.01
C SER A 83 14.03 -33.32 -16.42
N TRP A 84 15.18 -32.68 -16.64
CA TRP A 84 15.49 -31.32 -16.22
C TRP A 84 14.82 -30.24 -17.09
N VAL A 85 14.45 -30.54 -18.34
CA VAL A 85 13.94 -29.58 -19.33
C VAL A 85 12.60 -28.95 -18.92
N PRO A 86 11.60 -29.71 -18.41
CA PRO A 86 10.35 -29.14 -17.92
C PRO A 86 10.56 -28.07 -16.85
N TYR A 87 11.51 -28.27 -15.94
CA TYR A 87 11.82 -27.30 -14.89
C TYR A 87 12.42 -26.01 -15.45
N VAL A 88 13.24 -26.09 -16.50
CA VAL A 88 13.81 -24.91 -17.16
C VAL A 88 12.74 -24.12 -17.94
N ILE A 89 11.82 -24.81 -18.61
CA ILE A 89 10.67 -24.16 -19.27
C ILE A 89 9.84 -23.38 -18.24
N VAL A 90 9.51 -24.01 -17.11
CA VAL A 90 8.77 -23.38 -16.01
C VAL A 90 9.54 -22.18 -15.45
N LEU A 91 10.86 -22.28 -15.30
CA LEU A 91 11.72 -21.19 -14.84
C LEU A 91 11.71 -20.00 -15.81
N VAL A 92 11.77 -20.25 -17.11
CA VAL A 92 11.67 -19.20 -18.15
C VAL A 92 10.28 -18.54 -18.14
N ILE A 93 9.21 -19.32 -18.04
CA ILE A 93 7.83 -18.79 -17.94
C ILE A 93 7.69 -17.90 -16.69
N CYS A 94 8.21 -18.35 -15.55
CA CYS A 94 8.21 -17.58 -14.31
C CYS A 94 8.96 -16.24 -14.48
N GLY A 95 10.15 -16.27 -15.10
CA GLY A 95 10.93 -15.08 -15.40
C GLY A 95 10.21 -14.11 -16.34
N LEU A 96 9.58 -14.61 -17.40
CA LEU A 96 8.78 -13.81 -18.33
C LEU A 96 7.58 -13.16 -17.64
N LEU A 97 6.83 -13.93 -16.86
CA LEU A 97 5.66 -13.40 -16.12
C LEU A 97 6.09 -12.38 -15.08
N SER A 98 7.22 -12.59 -14.41
CA SER A 98 7.81 -11.61 -13.49
C SER A 98 8.23 -10.35 -14.23
N ALA A 99 8.89 -10.45 -15.39
CA ALA A 99 9.26 -9.32 -16.21
C ALA A 99 8.04 -8.53 -16.71
N VAL A 100 6.98 -9.23 -17.12
CA VAL A 100 5.70 -8.61 -17.50
C VAL A 100 5.08 -7.91 -16.29
N ALA A 101 5.00 -8.55 -15.14
CA ALA A 101 4.46 -7.94 -13.92
C ALA A 101 5.24 -6.65 -13.56
N LEU A 102 6.56 -6.69 -13.61
CA LEU A 102 7.42 -5.52 -13.37
C LEU A 102 7.22 -4.43 -14.44
N SER A 103 7.01 -4.79 -15.71
CA SER A 103 6.75 -3.82 -16.78
C SER A 103 5.40 -3.10 -16.63
N ARG A 104 4.44 -3.71 -15.94
CA ARG A 104 3.10 -3.15 -15.70
C ARG A 104 3.05 -2.22 -14.49
N VAL A 105 4.07 -2.26 -13.63
CA VAL A 105 4.31 -1.21 -12.64
C VAL A 105 4.75 0.03 -13.41
N LYS A 106 3.77 0.82 -13.88
CA LYS A 106 4.02 2.08 -14.58
C LYS A 106 4.87 2.96 -13.68
N LYS A 107 5.97 3.51 -14.23
CA LYS A 107 6.70 4.63 -13.62
C LYS A 107 5.71 5.77 -13.41
N ALA A 108 5.16 5.88 -12.21
CA ALA A 108 4.21 6.92 -11.87
C ALA A 108 4.95 8.28 -11.83
N THR A 109 4.68 9.09 -12.85
CA THR A 109 4.52 10.56 -12.70
C THR A 109 5.73 11.39 -12.26
N LEU A 110 6.91 11.21 -12.84
CA LEU A 110 7.93 12.29 -12.84
C LEU A 110 7.95 12.99 -14.22
N GLY A 111 7.34 14.18 -14.29
CA GLY A 111 7.54 15.11 -15.42
C GLY A 111 6.31 15.36 -16.30
N LYS A 112 5.23 15.90 -15.72
CA LYS A 112 4.27 16.69 -16.50
C LYS A 112 3.90 17.92 -15.67
N GLU A 113 4.75 18.94 -15.75
CA GLU A 113 4.34 20.30 -15.37
C GLU A 113 3.21 20.72 -16.32
N PRO A 114 2.06 21.18 -15.79
CA PRO A 114 1.02 21.77 -16.62
C PRO A 114 1.52 23.14 -17.10
N GLY A 115 1.83 23.22 -18.40
CA GLY A 115 1.91 24.50 -19.12
C GLY A 115 0.52 25.01 -19.50
#